data_AF-A0A2V9Y7R4-F1
#
_entry.id   AF-A0A2V9Y7R4-F1
#
_cell.length_a   1.000
_cell.length_b   1.000
_cell.length_c   1.000
_cell.angle_alpha   90.00
_cell.angle_beta   90.00
_cell.angle_gamma   90.00
#
_symmetry.space_group_name_H-M   'P 1'
#
loop_
_entity.id
_entity.type
_entity.pdbx_description
1 polymer ?
#
loop_
_entity_poly.entity_id
_entity_poly.type
_entity_poly.pdbx_seq_one_letter_code
_entity_poly.pdbx_strand_id
1 'polypeptide(L)'
;PATLARLAEVPNIVAVKEASGNMTQIAEAIASVPEHFLVFSGDDAVTLPVIALGGVGIISVAANEIPHEMAALTRAALANDWATARTLNRKYLPLMQANFIESSPLPVKAVLAMMGKIEEVYRLPLVPMRRDTRSKLQRVVTDVGLISKPAGPVPEAAAFFIYENWAAGPHKIVVHRATCGQCSHGKGRPSGHDPNHAKWHGPYATLPEAREVAHAMTGVLIRSECKCI
;
A
#
# COMPACT_ATOMS: atom_id res chain seq x y z
N PRO A 1 -5.10 -7.85 31.37
CA PRO A 1 -4.11 -8.60 32.20
C PRO A 1 -4.73 -9.67 33.11
N ALA A 2 -5.68 -9.34 33.99
CA ALA A 2 -6.23 -10.31 34.97
C ALA A 2 -6.85 -11.58 34.34
N THR A 3 -7.60 -11.44 33.24
CA THR A 3 -8.14 -12.60 32.50
C THR A 3 -7.03 -13.44 31.88
N LEU A 4 -5.98 -12.81 31.35
CA LEU A 4 -4.85 -13.51 30.76
C LEU A 4 -4.12 -14.35 31.81
N ALA A 5 -3.85 -13.80 33.00
CA ALA A 5 -3.22 -14.53 34.09
C ALA A 5 -3.99 -15.80 34.46
N ARG A 6 -5.33 -15.72 34.55
CA ARG A 6 -6.18 -16.90 34.79
C ARG A 6 -6.12 -17.94 33.66
N LEU A 7 -6.01 -17.49 32.42
CA LEU A 7 -5.91 -18.38 31.25
C LEU A 7 -4.52 -19.02 31.15
N ALA A 8 -3.47 -18.34 31.62
CA ALA A 8 -2.10 -18.84 31.60
C ALA A 8 -1.88 -20.08 32.47
N GLU A 9 -2.76 -20.32 33.46
CA GLU A 9 -2.76 -21.53 34.29
C GLU A 9 -3.36 -22.76 33.57
N VAL A 10 -3.98 -22.58 32.39
CA VAL A 10 -4.60 -23.68 31.65
C VAL A 10 -3.55 -24.37 30.78
N PRO A 11 -3.30 -25.70 30.92
CA PRO A 11 -2.15 -26.37 30.32
C PRO A 11 -1.99 -26.25 28.80
N ASN A 12 -3.09 -26.06 28.06
CA ASN A 12 -3.08 -25.94 26.61
C ASN A 12 -3.01 -24.48 26.10
N ILE A 13 -3.02 -23.49 26.99
CA ILE A 13 -2.82 -22.09 26.66
C ILE A 13 -1.39 -21.72 27.06
N VAL A 14 -0.48 -21.73 26.09
CA VAL A 14 0.96 -21.58 26.35
C VAL A 14 1.51 -20.19 26.03
N ALA A 15 0.72 -19.37 25.35
CA ALA A 15 1.18 -18.09 24.84
C ALA A 15 0.06 -17.08 24.59
N VAL A 16 0.43 -15.81 24.47
CA VAL A 16 -0.41 -14.74 23.96
C VAL A 16 0.28 -13.96 22.85
N LYS A 17 -0.49 -13.58 21.83
CA LYS A 17 -0.12 -12.52 20.87
C LYS A 17 -0.68 -11.20 21.39
N GLU A 18 0.17 -10.35 21.93
CA GLU A 18 -0.26 -9.04 22.43
C GLU A 18 -0.20 -8.01 21.29
N ALA A 19 -1.37 -7.62 20.77
CA ALA A 19 -1.53 -6.70 19.64
C ALA A 19 -2.30 -5.42 20.01
N SER A 20 -2.35 -5.06 21.30
CA SER A 20 -3.10 -3.88 21.78
C SER A 20 -2.46 -2.56 21.39
N GLY A 21 -1.16 -2.54 21.09
CA GLY A 21 -0.38 -1.31 20.90
C GLY A 21 -0.17 -0.50 22.19
N ASN A 22 -0.62 -1.00 23.34
CA ASN A 22 -0.50 -0.32 24.62
C ASN A 22 0.65 -0.93 25.44
N MET A 23 1.78 -0.22 25.51
CA MET A 23 2.97 -0.70 26.21
C MET A 23 2.75 -0.90 27.72
N THR A 24 1.88 -0.13 28.36
CA THR A 24 1.53 -0.33 29.77
C THR A 24 0.80 -1.67 29.94
N GLN A 25 -0.21 -1.93 29.11
CA GLN A 25 -0.93 -3.20 29.14
C GLN A 25 -0.02 -4.39 28.83
N ILE A 26 0.92 -4.24 27.89
CA ILE A 26 1.88 -5.31 27.54
C ILE A 26 2.83 -5.57 28.71
N ALA A 27 3.36 -4.53 29.36
CA ALA A 27 4.21 -4.69 30.54
C ALA A 27 3.45 -5.38 31.69
N GLU A 28 2.20 -4.98 31.94
CA GLU A 28 1.33 -5.62 32.93
C GLU A 28 1.03 -7.08 32.57
N ALA A 29 0.79 -7.38 31.30
CA ALA A 29 0.57 -8.74 30.82
C ALA A 29 1.79 -9.61 31.10
N ILE A 30 2.99 -9.17 30.71
CA ILE A 30 4.25 -9.90 30.95
C ILE A 30 4.48 -10.12 32.44
N ALA A 31 4.25 -9.10 33.28
CA ALA A 31 4.43 -9.20 34.72
C ALA A 31 3.40 -10.10 35.42
N SER A 32 2.22 -10.30 34.81
CA SER A 32 1.10 -11.03 35.43
C SER A 32 1.05 -12.52 35.10
N VAL A 33 1.78 -12.97 34.08
CA VAL A 33 1.77 -14.37 33.64
C VAL A 33 2.94 -15.13 34.28
N PRO A 34 2.82 -16.46 34.47
CA PRO A 34 3.94 -17.29 34.91
C PRO A 34 5.12 -17.23 33.93
N GLU A 35 6.35 -17.46 34.43
CA GLU A 35 7.59 -17.41 33.62
C GLU A 35 7.58 -18.37 32.40
N HIS A 36 6.87 -19.50 32.51
CA HIS A 36 6.75 -20.46 31.42
C HIS A 36 5.75 -20.04 30.33
N PHE A 37 4.94 -19.00 30.58
CA PHE A 37 3.94 -18.52 29.63
C PHE A 37 4.56 -17.49 28.68
N LEU A 38 4.36 -17.69 27.38
CA LEU A 38 5.09 -16.94 26.36
C LEU A 38 4.30 -15.69 25.90
N VAL A 39 4.94 -14.53 25.90
CA VAL A 39 4.34 -13.29 25.35
C VAL A 39 5.01 -12.92 24.03
N PHE A 40 4.24 -12.94 22.94
CA PHE A 40 4.69 -12.51 21.61
C PHE A 40 4.15 -11.12 21.30
N SER A 41 4.99 -10.28 20.69
CA SER A 41 4.51 -9.06 20.05
C SER A 41 3.53 -9.41 18.92
N GLY A 42 2.46 -8.64 18.82
CA GLY A 42 1.50 -8.70 17.73
C GLY A 42 1.62 -7.56 16.72
N ASP A 43 2.53 -6.61 16.96
CA ASP A 43 2.77 -5.43 16.12
C ASP A 43 4.29 -5.29 15.87
N ASP A 44 4.64 -5.22 14.58
CA ASP A 44 6.01 -5.13 14.10
C ASP A 44 6.77 -3.94 14.69
N ALA A 45 6.13 -2.77 14.78
CA ALA A 45 6.76 -1.51 15.18
C ALA A 45 7.17 -1.47 16.67
N VAL A 46 6.54 -2.30 17.51
CA VAL A 46 6.80 -2.37 18.95
C VAL A 46 7.50 -3.67 19.38
N THR A 47 7.92 -4.52 18.43
CA THR A 47 8.64 -5.77 18.74
C THR A 47 9.84 -5.55 19.66
N LEU A 48 10.64 -4.52 19.38
CA LEU A 48 11.85 -4.24 20.13
C LEU A 48 11.58 -3.91 21.60
N PRO A 49 10.70 -2.95 21.96
CA PRO A 49 10.36 -2.71 23.36
C PRO A 49 9.62 -3.87 24.03
N VAL A 50 8.82 -4.66 23.30
CA VAL A 50 8.16 -5.85 23.87
C VAL A 50 9.20 -6.90 24.29
N ILE A 51 10.20 -7.18 23.45
CA ILE A 51 11.28 -8.12 23.80
C ILE A 51 12.10 -7.58 24.98
N ALA A 52 12.38 -6.27 25.02
CA ALA A 52 13.10 -5.65 26.14
C ALA A 52 12.38 -5.80 27.49
N LEU A 53 11.06 -6.01 27.49
CA LEU A 53 10.25 -6.24 28.70
C LEU A 53 10.08 -7.72 29.06
N GLY A 54 10.62 -8.65 28.28
CA GLY A 54 10.49 -10.10 28.50
C GLY A 54 9.63 -10.84 27.47
N GLY A 55 9.20 -10.16 26.41
CA GLY A 55 8.57 -10.83 25.26
C GLY A 55 9.55 -11.75 24.53
N VAL A 56 9.05 -12.86 24.00
CA VAL A 56 9.88 -13.94 23.43
C VAL A 56 9.94 -13.94 21.90
N GLY A 57 9.29 -12.98 21.25
CA GLY A 57 9.30 -12.87 19.80
C GLY A 57 8.14 -12.06 19.24
N ILE A 58 7.78 -12.35 17.98
CA ILE A 58 6.70 -11.65 17.26
C ILE A 58 5.91 -12.61 16.35
N ILE A 59 4.61 -12.34 16.22
CA ILE A 59 3.77 -12.82 15.11
C ILE A 59 3.56 -11.66 14.12
N SER A 60 4.36 -11.67 13.05
CA SER A 60 4.68 -10.51 12.22
C SER A 60 3.85 -10.41 10.93
N VAL A 61 3.49 -9.18 10.53
CA VAL A 61 2.99 -8.89 9.18
C VAL A 61 4.17 -8.66 8.23
N ALA A 62 5.12 -7.81 8.63
CA ALA A 62 6.28 -7.45 7.81
C ALA A 62 7.14 -8.65 7.37
N ALA A 63 7.16 -9.74 8.15
CA ALA A 63 7.88 -10.96 7.82
C ALA A 63 7.39 -11.66 6.54
N ASN A 64 6.22 -11.30 5.99
CA ASN A 64 5.81 -11.76 4.66
C ASN A 64 6.70 -11.17 3.56
N GLU A 65 7.15 -9.92 3.72
CA GLU A 65 7.90 -9.16 2.72
C GLU A 65 9.41 -9.16 3.01
N ILE A 66 9.78 -9.16 4.29
CA ILE A 66 11.17 -9.10 4.79
C ILE A 66 11.45 -10.17 5.86
N PRO A 67 11.26 -11.47 5.56
CA PRO A 67 11.38 -12.55 6.54
C PRO A 67 12.77 -12.62 7.17
N HIS A 68 13.82 -12.43 6.38
CA HIS A 68 15.21 -12.51 6.85
C HIS A 68 15.52 -11.38 7.84
N GLU A 69 15.12 -10.17 7.51
CA GLU A 69 15.38 -8.94 8.28
C GLU A 69 14.61 -8.96 9.60
N MET A 70 13.33 -9.35 9.58
CA MET A 70 12.53 -9.49 10.81
C MET A 70 13.13 -10.56 11.72
N ALA A 71 13.53 -11.71 11.16
CA ALA A 71 14.18 -12.75 11.95
C ALA A 71 15.53 -12.29 12.53
N ALA A 72 16.31 -11.51 11.77
CA ALA A 72 17.57 -10.92 12.24
C ALA A 72 17.33 -9.91 13.37
N LEU A 73 16.32 -9.04 13.24
CA LEU A 73 15.94 -8.07 14.26
C LEU A 73 15.52 -8.79 15.56
N THR A 74 14.62 -9.76 15.46
CA THR A 74 14.12 -10.52 16.62
C THR A 74 15.24 -11.29 17.30
N ARG A 75 16.11 -11.99 16.55
CA ARG A 75 17.27 -12.69 17.11
C ARG A 75 18.24 -11.76 17.81
N ALA A 76 18.56 -10.62 17.21
CA ALA A 76 19.44 -9.63 17.83
C ALA A 76 18.85 -9.11 19.15
N ALA A 77 17.55 -8.80 19.18
CA ALA A 77 16.87 -8.36 20.39
C ALA A 77 16.87 -9.44 21.49
N LEU A 78 16.55 -10.70 21.16
CA LEU A 78 16.57 -11.83 22.10
C LEU A 78 17.98 -12.14 22.63
N ALA A 79 19.01 -11.87 21.84
CA ALA A 79 20.41 -12.03 22.24
C ALA A 79 20.99 -10.81 22.99
N ASN A 80 20.16 -9.82 23.34
CA ASN A 80 20.57 -8.54 23.92
C ASN A 80 21.54 -7.71 23.06
N ASP A 81 21.64 -8.00 21.76
CA ASP A 81 22.35 -7.15 20.79
C ASP A 81 21.46 -5.98 20.35
N TRP A 82 21.30 -5.04 21.27
CA TRP A 82 20.45 -3.88 21.06
C TRP A 82 20.97 -2.92 19.99
N ALA A 83 22.28 -2.95 19.70
CA ALA A 83 22.86 -2.10 18.66
C ALA A 83 22.38 -2.54 17.27
N THR A 84 22.49 -3.84 16.97
CA THR A 84 21.98 -4.42 15.73
C THR A 84 20.45 -4.34 15.65
N ALA A 85 19.75 -4.70 16.73
CA ALA A 85 18.30 -4.66 16.77
C ALA A 85 17.75 -3.25 16.48
N ARG A 86 18.31 -2.20 17.11
CA ARG A 86 17.90 -0.80 16.85
C ARG A 86 18.21 -0.34 15.43
N THR A 87 19.33 -0.80 14.86
CA THR A 87 19.71 -0.47 13.48
C THR A 87 18.72 -1.04 12.49
N LEU A 88 18.38 -2.32 12.62
CA LEU A 88 17.36 -2.98 11.79
C LEU A 88 15.97 -2.38 12.01
N ASN A 89 15.57 -2.16 13.26
CA ASN A 89 14.29 -1.55 13.60
C ASN A 89 14.17 -0.16 12.96
N ARG A 90 15.19 0.71 13.08
CA ARG A 90 15.17 2.05 12.47
C ARG A 90 15.04 1.98 10.95
N LYS A 91 15.73 1.04 10.31
CA LYS A 91 15.69 0.88 8.85
C LYS A 91 14.29 0.49 8.37
N TYR A 92 13.64 -0.45 9.04
CA TYR A 92 12.38 -1.03 8.58
C TYR A 92 11.12 -0.49 9.25
N LEU A 93 11.24 0.32 10.31
CA LEU A 93 10.09 0.97 10.98
C LEU A 93 9.14 1.69 10.01
N PRO A 94 9.61 2.42 8.98
CA PRO A 94 8.71 3.03 7.99
C PRO A 94 7.84 1.99 7.27
N LEU A 95 8.39 0.83 6.90
CA LEU A 95 7.65 -0.27 6.28
C LEU A 95 6.64 -0.89 7.26
N MET A 96 7.08 -1.15 8.49
CA MET A 96 6.21 -1.71 9.55
C MET A 96 4.99 -0.83 9.78
N GLN A 97 5.17 0.50 9.85
CA GLN A 97 4.08 1.45 9.99
C GLN A 97 3.21 1.54 8.73
N ALA A 98 3.84 1.56 7.55
CA ALA A 98 3.12 1.61 6.27
C ALA A 98 2.22 0.39 6.05
N ASN A 99 2.56 -0.76 6.63
CA ASN A 99 1.73 -1.96 6.59
C ASN A 99 0.38 -1.84 7.31
N PHE A 100 0.18 -0.75 8.06
CA PHE A 100 -1.07 -0.42 8.74
C PHE A 100 -1.63 0.96 8.34
N ILE A 101 -1.19 1.52 7.20
CA ILE A 101 -1.76 2.76 6.64
C ILE A 101 -3.25 2.59 6.24
N GLU A 102 -3.63 1.36 5.93
CA GLU A 102 -5.00 0.88 5.78
C GLU A 102 -5.12 -0.49 6.49
N SER A 103 -6.33 -1.03 6.57
CA SER A 103 -6.59 -2.30 7.26
C SER A 103 -5.73 -3.44 6.72
N SER A 104 -5.01 -4.14 7.60
CA SER A 104 -4.35 -5.39 7.25
C SER A 104 -5.40 -6.43 6.80
N PRO A 105 -5.15 -7.22 5.73
CA PRO A 105 -3.88 -7.39 5.01
C PRO A 105 -3.76 -6.60 3.69
N LEU A 106 -4.48 -5.48 3.50
CA LEU A 106 -4.42 -4.71 2.24
C LEU A 106 -2.98 -4.27 1.89
N PRO A 107 -2.24 -3.56 2.78
CA PRO A 107 -0.90 -3.08 2.44
C PRO A 107 0.10 -4.21 2.13
N VAL A 108 0.23 -5.19 3.02
CA VAL A 108 1.17 -6.31 2.83
C VAL A 108 0.93 -7.08 1.52
N LYS A 109 -0.33 -7.32 1.15
CA LYS A 109 -0.64 -7.96 -0.14
C LYS A 109 -0.30 -7.07 -1.32
N ALA A 110 -0.55 -5.76 -1.22
CA ALA A 110 -0.13 -4.82 -2.24
C ALA A 110 1.40 -4.81 -2.41
N VAL A 111 2.18 -4.85 -1.33
CA VAL A 111 3.64 -4.92 -1.43
C VAL A 111 4.10 -6.24 -2.05
N LEU A 112 3.58 -7.38 -1.60
CA LEU A 112 3.90 -8.68 -2.19
C LEU A 112 3.59 -8.73 -3.69
N ALA A 113 2.50 -8.10 -4.13
CA ALA A 113 2.18 -7.97 -5.54
C ALA A 113 3.15 -7.04 -6.28
N MET A 114 3.54 -5.90 -5.68
CA MET A 114 4.60 -5.02 -6.23
C MET A 114 5.95 -5.74 -6.36
N MET A 115 6.25 -6.68 -5.46
CA MET A 115 7.43 -7.54 -5.51
C MET A 115 7.29 -8.72 -6.50
N GLY A 116 6.15 -8.84 -7.18
CA GLY A 116 5.88 -9.94 -8.13
C GLY A 116 5.74 -11.31 -7.48
N LYS A 117 5.39 -11.38 -6.18
CA LYS A 117 5.29 -12.64 -5.42
C LYS A 117 3.89 -13.25 -5.45
N ILE A 118 2.85 -12.43 -5.62
CA ILE A 118 1.45 -12.85 -5.65
C ILE A 118 0.66 -12.03 -6.67
N GLU A 119 -0.50 -12.53 -7.07
CA GLU A 119 -1.54 -11.72 -7.68
C GLU A 119 -2.29 -10.90 -6.60
N GLU A 120 -2.61 -9.64 -6.92
CA GLU A 120 -3.28 -8.74 -5.98
C GLU A 120 -4.80 -8.93 -5.98
N VAL A 121 -5.24 -10.03 -5.37
CA VAL A 121 -6.66 -10.39 -5.27
C VAL A 121 -7.14 -10.27 -3.83
N TYR A 122 -8.27 -9.60 -3.62
CA TYR A 122 -8.95 -9.49 -2.34
C TYR A 122 -10.33 -10.15 -2.40
N ARG A 123 -10.77 -10.72 -1.27
CA ARG A 123 -12.16 -11.17 -1.10
C ARG A 123 -12.92 -10.13 -0.32
N LEU A 124 -14.14 -9.83 -0.75
CA LEU A 124 -15.02 -8.92 -0.02
C LEU A 124 -15.19 -9.38 1.45
N PRO A 125 -15.25 -8.43 2.41
CA PRO A 125 -15.43 -6.99 2.21
C PRO A 125 -14.14 -6.21 1.91
N LEU A 126 -12.98 -6.87 1.81
CA LEU A 126 -11.73 -6.22 1.48
C LEU A 126 -11.70 -5.82 0.00
N VAL A 127 -11.22 -4.61 -0.25
CA VAL A 127 -11.10 -4.01 -1.59
C VAL A 127 -9.67 -3.51 -1.82
N PRO A 128 -9.25 -3.30 -3.08
CA PRO A 128 -7.94 -2.71 -3.36
C PRO A 128 -7.72 -1.39 -2.61
N MET A 129 -6.47 -1.15 -2.19
CA MET A 129 -6.08 0.06 -1.47
C MET A 129 -6.46 1.33 -2.21
N ARG A 130 -6.73 2.40 -1.45
CA ARG A 130 -6.90 3.74 -2.04
C ARG A 130 -5.61 4.15 -2.73
N ARG A 131 -5.74 4.93 -3.80
CA ARG A 131 -4.60 5.30 -4.65
C ARG A 131 -3.55 6.11 -3.90
N ASP A 132 -3.98 7.04 -3.05
CA ASP A 132 -3.13 7.95 -2.29
C ASP A 132 -2.27 7.20 -1.25
N THR A 133 -2.87 6.24 -0.53
CA THR A 133 -2.17 5.37 0.43
C THR A 133 -1.28 4.37 -0.28
N ARG A 134 -1.72 3.78 -1.40
CA ARG A 134 -0.87 2.90 -2.23
C ARG A 134 0.37 3.62 -2.75
N SER A 135 0.26 4.86 -3.20
CA SER A 135 1.41 5.67 -3.63
C SER A 135 2.35 6.06 -2.48
N LYS A 136 1.83 6.19 -1.25
CA LYS A 136 2.68 6.35 -0.05
C LYS A 136 3.43 5.05 0.25
N LEU A 137 2.72 3.92 0.24
CA LEU A 137 3.29 2.58 0.45
C LEU A 137 4.40 2.28 -0.55
N GLN A 138 4.15 2.50 -1.85
CA GLN A 138 5.14 2.26 -2.90
C GLN A 138 6.45 3.04 -2.68
N ARG A 139 6.37 4.30 -2.21
CA ARG A 139 7.57 5.09 -1.88
C ARG A 139 8.35 4.46 -0.74
N VAL A 140 7.67 4.11 0.36
CA VAL A 140 8.30 3.44 1.51
C VAL A 140 8.98 2.14 1.10
N VAL A 141 8.29 1.29 0.34
CA VAL A 141 8.81 -0.01 -0.15
C VAL A 141 10.04 0.17 -1.07
N THR A 142 10.05 1.24 -1.88
CA THR A 142 11.20 1.61 -2.70
C THR A 142 12.37 2.08 -1.83
N ASP A 143 12.12 2.93 -0.83
CA ASP A 143 13.14 3.51 0.04
C ASP A 143 13.83 2.44 0.92
N VAL A 144 13.09 1.39 1.33
CA VAL A 144 13.68 0.24 2.04
C VAL A 144 14.33 -0.79 1.10
N GLY A 145 14.24 -0.60 -0.21
CA GLY A 145 14.93 -1.39 -1.24
C GLY A 145 14.24 -2.70 -1.63
N LEU A 146 12.94 -2.86 -1.37
CA LEU A 146 12.21 -4.09 -1.71
C LEU A 146 11.74 -4.15 -3.17
N ILE A 147 11.54 -2.99 -3.78
CA ILE A 147 11.27 -2.87 -5.20
C ILE A 147 12.22 -1.83 -5.77
N SER A 148 12.65 -2.05 -7.01
CA SER A 148 13.40 -1.02 -7.73
C SER A 148 12.54 0.22 -7.89
N LYS A 149 13.16 1.40 -7.77
CA LYS A 149 12.51 2.65 -8.17
C LYS A 149 11.95 2.42 -9.56
N PRO A 150 10.65 2.63 -9.82
CA PRO A 150 10.11 2.39 -11.13
C PRO A 150 11.01 3.15 -12.10
N ALA A 151 11.54 2.43 -13.09
CA ALA A 151 12.12 3.11 -14.25
C ALA A 151 11.08 4.16 -14.63
N GLY A 152 11.49 5.44 -14.65
CA GLY A 152 10.61 6.52 -15.10
C GLY A 152 9.90 6.02 -16.36
N PRO A 153 8.60 6.31 -16.50
CA PRO A 153 7.69 5.54 -17.35
C PRO A 153 8.42 5.14 -18.63
N VAL A 154 8.56 3.83 -18.86
CA VAL A 154 8.90 3.32 -20.19
C VAL A 154 7.97 4.08 -21.12
N PRO A 155 8.46 4.82 -22.12
CA PRO A 155 7.60 5.61 -22.97
C PRO A 155 6.73 4.63 -23.77
N GLU A 156 5.61 4.23 -23.18
CA GLU A 156 4.40 3.91 -23.91
C GLU A 156 4.19 5.15 -24.76
N ALA A 157 4.40 5.01 -26.07
CA ALA A 157 4.47 6.12 -27.03
C ALA A 157 3.42 7.15 -26.63
N ALA A 158 3.83 8.39 -26.34
CA ALA A 158 3.01 9.38 -25.69
C ALA A 158 1.65 9.52 -26.41
N ALA A 159 0.65 8.78 -25.96
CA ALA A 159 -0.61 8.66 -26.67
C ALA A 159 -1.57 9.69 -26.10
N PHE A 160 -2.16 10.48 -26.98
CA PHE A 160 -3.17 11.47 -26.65
C PHE A 160 -4.54 10.95 -27.07
N PHE A 161 -5.56 11.30 -26.30
CA PHE A 161 -6.94 10.94 -26.57
C PHE A 161 -7.83 12.17 -26.46
N ILE A 162 -8.92 12.20 -27.22
CA ILE A 162 -9.96 13.22 -27.09
C ILE A 162 -11.19 12.57 -26.47
N TYR A 163 -11.68 13.13 -25.36
CA TYR A 163 -12.96 12.78 -24.77
C TYR A 163 -14.02 13.76 -25.26
N GLU A 164 -14.99 13.27 -26.03
CA GLU A 164 -16.15 14.01 -26.52
C GLU A 164 -17.37 13.68 -25.65
N ASN A 165 -18.14 14.70 -25.26
CA ASN A 165 -19.33 14.53 -24.42
C ASN A 165 -20.48 15.41 -24.93
N TRP A 166 -21.66 14.79 -25.06
CA TRP A 166 -22.88 15.43 -25.57
C TRP A 166 -23.98 15.61 -24.50
N ALA A 167 -23.83 15.08 -23.28
CA ALA A 167 -24.90 15.02 -22.26
C ALA A 167 -24.91 16.14 -21.20
N ALA A 168 -23.86 16.93 -21.04
CA ALA A 168 -23.71 17.85 -19.90
C ALA A 168 -23.69 19.36 -20.27
N GLY A 169 -24.36 19.74 -21.36
CA GLY A 169 -24.45 21.12 -21.82
C GLY A 169 -23.93 21.28 -23.26
N PRO A 170 -23.28 22.41 -23.62
CA PRO A 170 -22.77 22.61 -24.97
C PRO A 170 -21.76 21.51 -25.32
N HIS A 171 -21.88 20.94 -26.52
CA HIS A 171 -21.01 19.87 -27.03
C HIS A 171 -19.54 20.20 -26.77
N LYS A 172 -18.87 19.37 -25.95
CA LYS A 172 -17.55 19.65 -25.42
C LYS A 172 -16.58 18.52 -25.71
N ILE A 173 -15.34 18.89 -25.99
CA ILE A 173 -14.20 17.98 -26.06
C ILE A 173 -13.09 18.35 -25.07
N VAL A 174 -12.37 17.33 -24.61
CA VAL A 174 -11.20 17.48 -23.74
C VAL A 174 -10.05 16.61 -24.24
N VAL A 175 -8.86 17.19 -24.42
CA VAL A 175 -7.64 16.43 -24.79
C VAL A 175 -6.95 15.89 -23.54
N HIS A 176 -6.54 14.62 -23.57
CA HIS A 176 -5.93 13.88 -22.47
C HIS A 176 -4.65 13.15 -22.90
N ARG A 177 -3.69 12.97 -21.99
CA ARG A 177 -2.66 11.92 -22.11
C ARG A 177 -3.28 10.56 -21.76
N ALA A 178 -2.80 9.49 -22.37
CA ALA A 178 -3.18 8.10 -22.06
C ALA A 178 -3.05 7.77 -20.57
N THR A 179 -2.02 8.33 -19.94
CA THR A 179 -1.72 8.15 -18.52
C THR A 179 -2.53 9.06 -17.57
N CYS A 180 -3.50 9.82 -18.08
CA CYS A 180 -4.31 10.73 -17.28
C CYS A 180 -5.21 9.97 -16.31
N GLY A 181 -4.75 9.82 -15.05
CA GLY A 181 -5.51 9.12 -14.02
C GLY A 181 -6.35 10.03 -13.11
N GLN A 182 -6.39 11.34 -13.34
CA GLN A 182 -6.96 12.33 -12.40
C GLN A 182 -8.13 13.13 -12.98
N CYS A 183 -8.61 12.79 -14.19
CA CYS A 183 -9.74 13.47 -14.77
C CYS A 183 -11.06 12.86 -14.30
N SER A 184 -12.07 13.73 -14.08
CA SER A 184 -13.47 13.34 -13.88
C SER A 184 -14.06 12.51 -15.03
N HIS A 185 -13.43 12.51 -16.20
CA HIS A 185 -13.86 11.74 -17.38
C HIS A 185 -13.17 10.37 -17.53
N GLY A 186 -12.26 10.01 -16.61
CA GLY A 186 -11.53 8.75 -16.61
C GLY A 186 -10.20 8.78 -17.36
N LYS A 187 -9.54 7.62 -17.45
CA LYS A 187 -8.31 7.41 -18.23
C LYS A 187 -8.63 7.42 -19.73
N GLY A 188 -7.66 7.82 -20.56
CA GLY A 188 -7.76 7.66 -22.02
C GLY A 188 -8.09 6.21 -22.36
N ARG A 189 -9.19 6.00 -23.10
CA ARG A 189 -9.64 4.67 -23.53
C ARG A 189 -9.49 4.54 -25.05
N PRO A 190 -9.37 3.31 -25.58
CA PRO A 190 -9.38 3.07 -27.02
C PRO A 190 -10.57 3.75 -27.70
N SER A 191 -10.39 4.17 -28.95
CA SER A 191 -11.47 4.84 -29.68
C SER A 191 -12.72 3.97 -29.77
N GLY A 192 -13.88 4.63 -29.68
CA GLY A 192 -15.18 3.96 -29.72
C GLY A 192 -15.67 3.43 -28.38
N HIS A 193 -14.88 3.54 -27.30
CA HIS A 193 -15.40 3.30 -25.95
C HIS A 193 -16.44 4.37 -25.59
N ASP A 194 -17.71 3.97 -25.45
CA ASP A 194 -18.85 4.84 -25.18
C ASP A 194 -19.47 4.52 -23.82
N PRO A 195 -19.24 5.34 -22.79
CA PRO A 195 -20.14 5.45 -21.66
C PRO A 195 -21.25 6.45 -22.01
N ASN A 196 -22.49 5.97 -22.19
CA ASN A 196 -23.70 6.73 -22.52
C ASN A 196 -23.50 8.25 -22.72
N HIS A 197 -23.49 8.68 -23.98
CA HIS A 197 -23.35 10.09 -24.42
C HIS A 197 -21.93 10.66 -24.30
N ALA A 198 -20.91 9.83 -24.41
CA ALA A 198 -19.55 10.28 -24.59
C ALA A 198 -18.74 9.31 -25.47
N LYS A 199 -17.70 9.80 -26.13
CA LYS A 199 -16.85 8.97 -26.99
C LYS A 199 -15.38 9.36 -26.85
N TRP A 200 -14.54 8.33 -26.85
CA TRP A 200 -13.10 8.49 -26.95
C TRP A 200 -12.62 8.43 -28.40
N HIS A 201 -11.67 9.31 -28.76
CA HIS A 201 -10.95 9.32 -30.04
C HIS A 201 -9.45 9.18 -29.79
N GLY A 202 -8.73 8.56 -30.74
CA GLY A 202 -7.29 8.25 -30.63
C GLY A 202 -7.00 6.74 -30.59
N PRO A 203 -5.77 6.32 -30.24
CA PRO A 203 -4.66 7.15 -29.78
C PRO A 203 -4.08 8.02 -30.89
N TYR A 204 -3.66 9.24 -30.52
CA TYR A 204 -2.83 10.13 -31.34
C TYR A 204 -1.41 10.09 -30.81
N ALA A 205 -0.42 10.02 -31.69
CA ALA A 205 0.98 9.84 -31.30
C ALA A 205 1.60 11.12 -30.72
N THR A 206 1.03 12.29 -31.03
CA THR A 206 1.54 13.57 -30.56
C THR A 206 0.43 14.54 -30.14
N LEU A 207 0.77 15.51 -29.29
CA LEU A 207 -0.17 16.55 -28.86
C LEU A 207 -0.63 17.44 -30.03
N PRO A 208 0.25 17.89 -30.97
CA PRO A 208 -0.18 18.63 -32.15
C PRO A 208 -1.22 17.88 -32.98
N GLU A 209 -1.03 16.59 -33.22
CA GLU A 209 -2.00 15.75 -33.94
C GLU A 209 -3.36 15.71 -33.23
N ALA A 210 -3.36 15.48 -31.92
CA ALA A 210 -4.61 15.52 -31.13
C ALA A 210 -5.29 16.89 -31.16
N ARG A 211 -4.52 17.99 -31.17
CA ARG A 211 -5.05 19.35 -31.28
C ARG A 211 -5.68 19.61 -32.65
N GLU A 212 -5.01 19.21 -33.73
CA GLU A 212 -5.53 19.37 -35.09
C GLU A 212 -6.87 18.64 -35.25
N VAL A 213 -6.97 17.39 -34.78
CA VAL A 213 -8.23 16.65 -34.81
C VAL A 213 -9.28 17.33 -33.95
N ALA A 214 -8.95 17.76 -32.72
CA ALA A 214 -9.87 18.48 -31.84
C ALA A 214 -10.39 19.80 -32.47
N HIS A 215 -9.55 20.51 -33.24
CA HIS A 215 -9.95 21.70 -33.97
C HIS A 215 -10.88 21.37 -35.15
N ALA A 216 -10.64 20.28 -35.86
CA ALA A 216 -11.43 19.85 -37.01
C ALA A 216 -12.81 19.28 -36.65
N MET A 217 -13.04 18.87 -35.40
CA MET A 217 -14.35 18.34 -34.96
C MET A 217 -15.46 19.39 -35.08
N THR A 218 -16.52 19.04 -35.81
CA THR A 218 -17.67 19.91 -36.08
C THR A 218 -18.69 19.88 -34.94
N GLY A 219 -19.44 20.97 -34.78
CA GLY A 219 -20.48 21.08 -33.75
C GLY A 219 -19.96 21.20 -32.31
N VAL A 220 -18.64 21.19 -32.09
CA VAL A 220 -18.03 21.36 -30.76
C VAL A 220 -18.00 22.83 -30.37
N LEU A 221 -18.64 23.14 -29.24
CA LEU A 221 -18.76 24.49 -28.68
C LEU A 221 -17.66 24.79 -27.65
N ILE A 222 -17.17 23.78 -26.93
CA ILE A 222 -16.09 23.94 -25.95
C ILE A 222 -14.95 22.98 -26.27
N ARG A 223 -13.75 23.53 -26.48
CA ARG A 223 -12.50 22.79 -26.64
C ARG A 223 -11.60 23.10 -25.46
N SER A 224 -11.10 22.08 -24.77
CA SER A 224 -10.25 22.28 -23.60
C SER A 224 -9.18 21.21 -23.49
N GLU A 225 -8.13 21.50 -22.74
CA GLU A 225 -7.07 20.54 -22.44
C GLU A 225 -7.16 20.15 -20.97
N CYS A 226 -6.99 18.86 -20.69
CA CYS A 226 -6.92 18.40 -19.32
C CYS A 226 -5.62 18.88 -18.66
N LYS A 227 -5.60 19.03 -17.33
CA LYS A 227 -4.39 19.32 -16.54
C LYS A 227 -3.24 18.32 -16.74
N CYS A 228 -3.49 17.19 -17.38
CA CYS A 228 -2.45 16.21 -17.71
C CYS A 228 -1.67 16.54 -18.99
N ILE A 229 -2.14 17.47 -19.82
CA ILE A 229 -1.48 17.93 -21.03
C ILE A 229 -0.39 18.92 -20.63
#